data_AF-A0A1X2HD10-F1
#
_entry.id   AF-A0A1X2HD10-F1
#
_cell.length_a   1.000
_cell.length_b   1.000
_cell.length_c   1.000
_cell.angle_alpha   90.00
_cell.angle_beta   90.00
_cell.angle_gamma   90.00
#
_symmetry.space_group_name_H-M   'P 1'
#
loop_
_entity.id
_entity.type
_entity.pdbx_description
1 polymer ?
#
loop_
_entity_poly.entity_id
_entity_poly.type
_entity_poly.pdbx_seq_one_letter_code
_entity_poly.pdbx_strand_id
1 'polypeptide(L)'
;MSADPDDTTVPGPPPAKRSKPHRELLTEEEKRANHIASEQKRRSTIRNGFKDLTDLVPTLKNINNSKSTVLFKAVDFIRYLEKRNRGLRDKIHAL
;
A
#
# COMPACT_ATOMS: atom_id res chain seq x y z
N MET A 1 22.62 35.98 63.22
CA MET A 1 23.91 35.27 63.37
C MET A 1 23.59 33.84 63.74
N SER A 2 24.31 32.89 63.13
CA SER A 2 24.20 31.43 63.27
C SER A 2 23.27 30.73 62.27
N ALA A 3 23.94 29.92 61.45
CA ALA A 3 23.48 29.12 60.33
C ALA A 3 23.23 27.66 60.75
N ASP A 4 22.31 27.02 60.02
CA ASP A 4 22.13 25.62 59.57
C ASP A 4 22.60 24.40 60.41
N PRO A 5 21.90 23.25 60.27
CA PRO A 5 22.39 22.23 59.32
C PRO A 5 21.26 21.51 58.54
N ASP A 6 21.43 21.34 57.23
CA ASP A 6 21.85 20.11 56.54
C ASP A 6 20.72 19.10 56.28
N ASP A 7 20.16 19.14 55.07
CA ASP A 7 19.53 17.98 54.43
C ASP A 7 19.98 17.93 52.96
N THR A 8 21.24 17.52 52.77
CA THR A 8 21.82 17.33 51.44
C THR A 8 21.27 16.03 50.84
N THR A 9 20.14 16.12 50.16
CA THR A 9 19.60 15.04 49.31
C THR A 9 20.54 14.80 48.13
N VAL A 10 21.32 13.72 48.17
CA VAL A 10 22.20 13.29 47.06
C VAL A 10 21.36 12.57 46.00
N PRO A 11 21.32 13.01 44.72
CA PRO A 11 20.67 12.24 43.67
C PRO A 11 21.65 11.17 43.14
N GLY A 12 21.24 9.91 43.20
CA GLY A 12 22.00 8.77 42.66
C GLY A 12 22.22 8.86 41.13
N PRO A 13 23.22 8.14 40.60
CA PRO A 13 23.59 8.22 39.18
C PRO A 13 22.48 7.67 38.27
N PRO A 14 22.37 8.19 37.03
CA PRO A 14 21.27 7.86 36.13
C PRO A 14 21.34 6.39 35.66
N PRO A 15 20.20 5.75 35.36
CA PRO A 15 20.20 4.40 34.82
C PRO A 15 20.89 4.38 33.45
N ALA A 16 21.87 3.50 33.31
CA ALA A 16 22.60 3.27 32.08
C ALA A 16 21.61 3.04 30.93
N LYS A 17 21.70 3.90 29.90
CA LYS A 17 20.99 3.71 28.63
C LYS A 17 21.43 2.37 28.06
N ARG A 18 20.55 1.37 28.12
CA ARG A 18 20.69 0.12 27.36
C ARG A 18 20.89 0.53 25.91
N SER A 19 22.11 0.36 25.40
CA SER A 19 22.41 0.44 23.98
C SER A 19 21.53 -0.59 23.29
N LYS A 20 20.45 -0.11 22.67
CA LYS A 20 19.72 -0.92 21.69
C LYS A 20 20.78 -1.38 20.68
N PRO A 21 20.82 -2.68 20.32
CA PRO A 21 21.77 -3.14 19.31
C PRO A 21 21.56 -2.23 18.10
N HIS A 22 22.65 -1.63 17.64
CA HIS A 22 22.67 -0.82 16.45
C HIS A 22 22.08 -1.71 15.36
N ARG A 23 20.80 -1.51 15.00
CA ARG A 23 20.29 -2.05 13.75
C ARG A 23 21.19 -1.42 12.72
N GLU A 24 22.11 -2.22 12.19
CA GLU A 24 23.05 -1.77 11.17
C GLU A 24 22.22 -1.05 10.12
N LEU A 25 22.52 0.23 9.95
CA LEU A 25 21.88 1.03 8.94
C LEU A 25 22.21 0.34 7.61
N LEU A 26 21.17 0.00 6.84
CA LEU A 26 21.34 -0.57 5.50
C LEU A 26 22.40 0.23 4.75
N THR A 27 23.40 -0.46 4.22
CA THR A 27 24.44 0.16 3.39
C THR A 27 23.77 0.87 2.21
N GLU A 28 24.45 1.87 1.63
CA GLU A 28 23.91 2.58 0.44
C GLU A 28 23.66 1.63 -0.73
N GLU A 29 24.45 0.56 -0.83
CA GLU A 29 24.26 -0.50 -1.81
C GLU A 29 23.01 -1.34 -1.52
N GLU A 30 22.79 -1.75 -0.27
CA GLU A 30 21.57 -2.46 0.15
C GLU A 30 20.31 -1.61 0.01
N LYS A 31 20.38 -0.30 0.28
CA LYS A 31 19.26 0.63 0.05
C LYS A 31 18.93 0.71 -1.43
N ARG A 32 19.94 0.84 -2.31
CA ARG A 32 19.75 0.86 -3.76
C ARG A 32 19.13 -0.45 -4.25
N ALA A 33 19.63 -1.59 -3.79
CA ALA A 33 19.09 -2.90 -4.14
C ALA A 33 17.63 -3.07 -3.70
N ASN A 34 17.31 -2.73 -2.45
CA ASN A 34 15.95 -2.78 -1.93
C ASN A 34 15.00 -1.83 -2.67
N HIS A 35 15.45 -0.64 -3.05
CA HIS A 35 14.67 0.30 -3.84
C HIS A 35 14.31 -0.27 -5.21
N ILE A 36 15.29 -0.85 -5.92
CA ILE A 36 15.08 -1.51 -7.22
C ILE A 36 14.10 -2.68 -7.07
N ALA A 37 14.28 -3.54 -6.06
CA ALA A 37 13.42 -4.69 -5.83
C ALA A 37 11.98 -4.27 -5.49
N SER A 38 11.81 -3.26 -4.63
CA SER A 38 10.49 -2.72 -4.27
C SER A 38 9.77 -2.13 -5.49
N GLU A 39 10.49 -1.43 -6.35
CA GLU A 39 9.93 -0.84 -7.56
C GLU A 39 9.56 -1.91 -8.61
N GLN A 40 10.40 -2.94 -8.78
CA GLN A 40 10.07 -4.09 -9.63
C GLN A 40 8.81 -4.80 -9.14
N LYS A 41 8.69 -5.04 -7.83
CA LYS A 41 7.49 -5.62 -7.22
C LYS A 41 6.26 -4.76 -7.48
N ARG A 42 6.35 -3.44 -7.22
CA ARG A 42 5.26 -2.48 -7.49
C ARG A 42 4.82 -2.55 -8.95
N ARG A 43 5.77 -2.51 -9.90
CA ARG A 43 5.48 -2.58 -11.33
C ARG A 43 4.87 -3.92 -11.74
N SER A 44 5.30 -5.03 -11.14
CA SER A 44 4.73 -6.35 -11.38
C SER A 44 3.27 -6.42 -10.90
N THR A 45 2.97 -5.91 -9.71
CA THR A 45 1.60 -5.85 -9.19
C THR A 45 0.69 -5.05 -10.11
N ILE A 46 1.14 -3.89 -10.59
CA ILE A 46 0.38 -3.07 -11.55
C ILE A 46 0.14 -3.86 -12.85
N ARG A 47 1.18 -4.52 -13.38
CA ARG A 47 1.06 -5.28 -14.63
C ARG A 47 0.07 -6.43 -14.51
N ASN A 48 0.09 -7.15 -13.39
CA ASN A 48 -0.86 -8.23 -13.10
C ASN A 48 -2.29 -7.69 -13.00
N GLY A 49 -2.51 -6.58 -12.30
CA GLY A 49 -3.84 -5.97 -12.24
C GLY A 49 -4.38 -5.53 -13.60
N PHE A 50 -3.53 -5.04 -14.51
CA PHE A 50 -3.95 -4.75 -15.89
C PHE A 50 -4.29 -6.02 -16.68
N LYS A 51 -3.55 -7.12 -16.46
CA LYS A 51 -3.86 -8.42 -17.08
C LYS A 51 -5.21 -8.95 -16.61
N ASP A 52 -5.45 -8.94 -15.31
CA ASP A 52 -6.73 -9.37 -14.74
C ASP A 52 -7.88 -8.53 -15.29
N LEU A 53 -7.67 -7.21 -15.43
CA LEU A 53 -8.67 -6.31 -16.00
C LEU A 53 -8.97 -6.61 -17.48
N THR A 54 -7.95 -6.93 -18.28
CA THR A 54 -8.16 -7.35 -19.68
C THR A 54 -8.88 -8.69 -19.80
N ASP A 55 -8.68 -9.60 -18.84
CA ASP A 55 -9.32 -10.91 -18.82
C ASP A 55 -10.78 -10.83 -18.34
N LEU A 56 -11.12 -9.89 -17.45
CA LEU A 56 -12.48 -9.69 -16.94
C LEU A 56 -13.39 -8.94 -17.92
N VAL A 57 -12.85 -8.02 -18.71
CA VAL A 57 -13.63 -7.17 -19.63
C VAL A 57 -13.66 -7.81 -21.02
N PRO A 58 -14.83 -8.28 -21.52
CA PRO A 58 -14.92 -9.02 -22.78
C PRO A 58 -14.36 -8.29 -24.00
N THR A 59 -14.49 -6.96 -24.03
CA THR A 59 -14.04 -6.09 -25.14
C THR A 59 -12.53 -5.81 -25.15
N LEU A 60 -11.79 -6.33 -24.16
CA LEU A 60 -10.35 -6.19 -24.01
C LEU A 60 -9.58 -7.49 -24.24
N LYS A 61 -10.26 -8.64 -24.29
CA LYS A 61 -9.63 -9.95 -24.45
C LYS A 61 -8.86 -10.07 -25.75
N ASN A 62 -7.70 -10.72 -25.69
CA ASN A 62 -6.85 -11.10 -26.83
C ASN A 62 -6.39 -9.93 -27.72
N ILE A 63 -6.43 -8.69 -27.22
CA ILE A 63 -5.99 -7.50 -27.94
C ILE A 63 -5.05 -6.69 -27.05
N ASN A 64 -3.90 -6.29 -27.60
CA ASN A 64 -3.00 -5.35 -26.95
C ASN A 64 -3.64 -3.95 -26.94
N ASN A 65 -4.27 -3.59 -25.83
CA ASN A 65 -4.89 -2.29 -25.62
C ASN A 65 -3.93 -1.36 -24.85
N SER A 66 -4.01 -0.05 -25.11
CA SER A 66 -3.30 0.93 -24.27
C SER A 66 -3.84 0.91 -22.84
N LYS A 67 -3.01 1.28 -21.85
CA LYS A 67 -3.45 1.37 -20.45
C LYS A 67 -4.68 2.26 -20.28
N SER A 68 -4.71 3.41 -20.95
CA SER A 68 -5.84 4.32 -20.92
C SER A 68 -7.10 3.66 -21.48
N THR A 69 -6.99 2.99 -22.63
CA THR A 69 -8.11 2.25 -23.24
C THR A 69 -8.65 1.16 -22.32
N VAL A 70 -7.77 0.43 -21.63
CA VAL A 70 -8.17 -0.58 -20.64
C VAL A 70 -9.00 0.05 -19.52
N LEU A 71 -8.56 1.18 -18.96
CA LEU A 71 -9.29 1.87 -17.89
C LEU A 71 -10.66 2.39 -18.36
N PHE A 72 -10.73 3.02 -19.54
CA PHE A 72 -12.02 3.50 -20.07
C PHE A 72 -13.00 2.37 -20.32
N LYS A 73 -12.57 1.29 -21.00
CA LYS A 73 -13.43 0.13 -21.28
C LYS A 73 -13.87 -0.58 -20.00
N ALA A 74 -13.05 -0.59 -18.96
CA ALA A 74 -13.43 -1.13 -17.66
C ALA A 74 -14.57 -0.33 -17.01
N VAL A 75 -14.49 1.00 -17.02
CA VAL A 75 -15.56 1.87 -16.49
C VAL A 75 -16.86 1.66 -17.27
N ASP A 76 -16.80 1.59 -18.60
CA ASP A 76 -17.97 1.34 -19.43
C ASP A 76 -18.59 -0.03 -19.13
N PHE A 77 -17.76 -1.04 -18.90
CA PHE A 77 -18.23 -2.38 -18.55
C PHE A 77 -18.90 -2.43 -17.16
N ILE A 78 -18.37 -1.71 -16.17
CA ILE A 78 -19.02 -1.56 -14.85
C ILE A 78 -20.41 -0.95 -15.01
N ARG A 79 -20.54 0.17 -15.73
CA ARG A 79 -21.83 0.83 -15.99
C ARG A 79 -22.82 -0.09 -16.70
N TYR A 80 -22.33 -0.89 -17.65
CA TYR A 80 -23.12 -1.89 -18.35
C TYR A 80 -23.64 -2.98 -17.40
N LEU A 81 -22.78 -3.54 -16.54
CA LEU A 81 -23.16 -4.56 -15.56
C LEU A 81 -24.18 -4.02 -14.56
N GLU A 82 -24.00 -2.79 -14.07
CA GLU A 82 -24.97 -2.14 -13.18
C GLU A 82 -26.34 -1.96 -13.84
N LYS A 83 -26.39 -1.50 -15.09
CA LYS A 83 -27.64 -1.36 -15.85
C LYS A 83 -28.33 -2.70 -16.05
N ARG A 84 -27.57 -3.75 -16.40
CA ARG A 84 -28.09 -5.11 -16.55
C ARG A 84 -28.62 -5.66 -15.23
N ASN A 85 -27.88 -5.49 -14.15
CA ASN A 85 -28.29 -5.97 -12.83
C ASN A 85 -29.56 -5.27 -12.35
N ARG A 86 -29.72 -3.96 -12.58
CA ARG A 86 -30.98 -3.25 -12.30
C ARG A 86 -32.14 -3.86 -13.07
N GLY A 87 -32.02 -3.99 -14.40
CA GLY A 87 -33.09 -4.56 -15.22
C GLY A 87 -33.43 -6.02 -14.88
N LEU A 88 -32.46 -6.82 -14.40
CA LEU A 88 -32.72 -8.18 -13.92
C LEU A 88 -33.47 -8.17 -12.58
N ARG A 89 -33.14 -7.26 -11.67
CA ARG A 89 -33.86 -7.09 -10.40
C ARG A 89 -35.30 -6.65 -10.63
N ASP A 90 -35.52 -5.70 -11.52
CA ASP A 90 -36.88 -5.23 -11.85
C ASP A 90 -37.75 -6.37 -12.40
N LYS A 91 -37.17 -7.25 -13.23
CA LYS A 91 -37.86 -8.46 -13.74
C LYS A 91 -38.21 -9.45 -12.63
N ILE A 92 -37.32 -9.65 -11.67
CA ILE A 92 -37.59 -10.52 -10.51
C ILE A 92 -38.72 -9.95 -9.65
N HIS A 93 -38.76 -8.63 -9.46
CA HIS A 93 -39.81 -7.97 -8.67
C HIS A 93 -41.16 -7.87 -9.40
N ALA A 94 -41.17 -8.02 -10.72
CA ALA A 94 -42.38 -8.00 -11.54
C ALA A 94 -43.01 -9.39 -11.76
N LEU A 95 -42.37 -10.46 -11.25
CA LEU A 95 -42.90 -11.82 -11.17
C LEU A 95 -43.54 -12.06 -9.80
#